data_AF-A0A371WZS3-F1
#
_entry.id   AF-A0A371WZS3-F1
#
_cell.length_a   1.000
_cell.length_b   1.000
_cell.length_c   1.000
_cell.angle_alpha   90.00
_cell.angle_beta   90.00
_cell.angle_gamma   90.00
#
_symmetry.space_group_name_H-M   'P 1'
#
loop_
_entity.id
_entity.type
_entity.pdbx_description
1 polymer ?
#
loop_
_entity_poly.entity_id
_entity_poly.type
_entity_poly.pdbx_seq_one_letter_code
_entity_poly.pdbx_strand_id
1 'polypeptide(L)'
;MATVHFRLDGSNPPEPTKEERERFDALRDEDIDFSDIPELTDAQLAEMRLVAPGEVVPTKKQLTIRLDAEIVDWFRAQGRGYQTRMNDVLGAYVRAVKRETR
;
A
#
# COMPACT_ATOMS: atom_id res chain seq x y z
N MET A 1 28.33 9.52 14.49
CA MET A 1 26.85 9.44 14.50
C MET A 1 26.47 8.08 13.97
N ALA A 2 25.74 7.28 14.75
CA ALA A 2 25.33 5.93 14.34
C ALA A 2 24.02 6.01 13.54
N THR A 3 23.99 5.44 12.34
CA THR A 3 22.77 5.36 11.53
C THR A 3 21.84 4.30 12.11
N VAL A 4 20.67 4.72 12.59
CA VAL A 4 19.63 3.80 13.08
C VAL A 4 18.79 3.35 11.89
N HIS A 5 18.89 2.07 11.53
CA HIS A 5 18.00 1.46 10.54
C HIS A 5 16.71 1.02 11.23
N PHE A 6 15.63 1.80 11.07
CA PHE A 6 14.31 1.47 11.58
C PHE A 6 13.42 0.90 10.46
N ARG A 7 12.88 -0.31 10.67
CA ARG A 7 11.89 -0.94 9.79
C ARG A 7 10.57 -1.01 10.56
N LEU A 8 9.60 -0.19 10.17
CA LEU A 8 8.27 -0.20 10.77
C LEU A 8 7.51 -1.48 10.39
N ASP A 9 7.09 -2.26 11.38
CA ASP A 9 6.10 -3.33 11.20
C ASP A 9 4.70 -2.74 11.40
N GLY A 10 3.94 -2.60 10.32
CA GLY A 10 2.58 -2.05 10.38
C GLY A 10 1.57 -2.92 11.14
N SER A 11 1.90 -4.19 11.41
CA SER A 11 1.03 -5.11 12.17
C SER A 11 1.31 -5.07 13.67
N ASN A 12 2.45 -4.51 14.07
CA ASN A 12 2.87 -4.41 15.46
C ASN A 12 3.76 -3.16 15.64
N PRO A 13 3.16 -1.96 15.59
CA PRO A 13 3.92 -0.73 15.75
C PRO A 13 4.54 -0.65 17.14
N PRO A 14 5.76 -0.09 17.28
CA PRO A 14 6.36 0.10 18.59
C PRO A 14 5.50 1.06 19.42
N GLU A 15 5.34 0.75 20.70
CA GLU A 15 4.72 1.70 21.62
C GLU A 15 5.63 2.92 21.79
N PRO A 16 5.09 4.14 21.78
CA PRO A 16 5.88 5.31 22.06
C PRO A 16 6.48 5.21 23.47
N THR A 17 7.70 5.71 23.64
CA THR A 17 8.30 5.87 24.95
C THR A 17 7.54 6.91 25.78
N LYS A 18 7.76 6.91 27.10
CA LYS A 18 7.15 7.91 27.99
C LYS A 18 7.52 9.34 27.57
N GLU A 19 8.79 9.55 27.22
CA GLU A 19 9.31 10.86 26.77
C GLU A 19 8.73 11.29 25.42
N GLU A 20 8.44 10.36 24.52
CA GLU A 20 7.76 10.66 23.24
C GLU A 20 6.29 11.05 23.45
N ARG A 21 5.59 10.35 24.35
CA ARG A 21 4.22 10.74 24.74
C ARG A 21 4.18 12.12 25.38
N GLU A 22 5.04 12.38 26.37
CA GLU A 22 5.08 13.69 27.03
C GLU A 22 5.41 14.83 26.07
N ARG A 23 6.27 14.58 25.06
CA ARG A 23 6.53 15.56 23.99
C ARG A 23 5.32 15.82 23.11
N PHE A 24 4.57 14.77 22.76
CA PHE A 24 3.35 14.91 21.96
C PHE A 24 2.24 15.63 22.74
N ASP A 25 2.06 15.29 24.01
CA ASP A 25 1.06 15.92 24.89
C ASP A 25 1.35 17.41 25.16
N ALA A 26 2.62 17.82 25.07
CA ALA A 26 3.06 19.20 25.23
C ALA A 26 3.00 20.03 23.93
N LEU A 27 2.81 19.39 22.77
CA LEU A 27 2.72 20.07 21.49
C LEU A 27 1.36 20.76 21.36
N ARG A 28 1.36 22.06 21.04
CA ARG A 28 0.12 22.80 20.78
C ARG A 28 -0.20 22.74 19.31
N ASP A 29 -1.49 22.82 18.98
CA ASP A 29 -1.97 22.75 17.59
C ASP A 29 -1.34 23.85 16.70
N GLU A 30 -1.09 25.04 17.26
CA GLU A 30 -0.47 26.15 16.50
C GLU A 30 0.99 25.93 16.14
N ASP A 31 1.65 24.98 16.81
CA ASP A 31 3.06 24.64 16.58
C ASP A 31 3.20 23.50 15.53
N ILE A 32 2.10 22.98 14.98
CA ILE A 32 2.11 21.95 13.94
C ILE A 32 2.42 22.58 12.57
N ASP A 33 3.47 22.08 11.91
CA ASP A 33 3.88 22.51 10.58
C ASP A 33 3.08 21.77 9.49
N PHE A 34 2.33 22.52 8.69
CA PHE A 34 1.54 22.04 7.54
C PHE A 34 2.13 22.47 6.18
N SER A 35 3.38 22.96 6.15
CA SER A 35 3.99 23.49 4.92
C SER A 35 4.12 22.47 3.80
N ASP A 36 4.20 21.18 4.12
CA ASP A 36 4.30 20.06 3.17
C ASP A 36 2.95 19.41 2.83
N ILE A 37 1.96 19.53 3.73
CA ILE A 37 0.65 18.89 3.61
C ILE A 37 -0.43 19.90 4.00
N PRO A 38 -1.06 20.59 3.02
CA PRO A 38 -2.10 21.58 3.31
C PRO A 38 -3.34 20.92 3.94
N GLU A 39 -4.03 21.68 4.78
CA GLU A 39 -5.28 21.23 5.39
C GLU A 39 -6.34 20.89 4.34
N LEU A 40 -7.09 19.82 4.62
CA LEU A 40 -8.20 19.40 3.77
C LEU A 40 -9.43 20.24 4.07
N THR A 41 -10.13 20.64 3.01
CA THR A 41 -11.45 21.28 3.15
C THR A 41 -12.52 20.27 3.58
N ASP A 42 -13.59 20.74 4.22
CA ASP A 42 -14.74 19.91 4.62
C ASP A 42 -15.33 19.10 3.45
N ALA A 43 -15.36 19.70 2.25
CA ALA A 43 -15.84 19.03 1.04
C ALA A 43 -14.93 17.85 0.65
N GLN A 44 -13.61 18.04 0.70
CA GLN A 44 -12.66 16.97 0.42
C GLN A 44 -12.71 15.86 1.48
N LEU A 45 -12.88 16.22 2.75
CA LEU A 45 -13.06 15.26 3.84
C LEU A 45 -14.35 14.44 3.67
N ALA A 46 -15.45 15.07 3.26
CA ALA A 46 -16.72 14.39 3.03
C ALA A 46 -16.67 13.36 1.88
N GLU A 47 -15.79 13.56 0.90
CA GLU A 47 -15.56 12.63 -0.21
C GLU A 47 -14.65 11.45 0.18
N MET A 48 -13.97 11.51 1.32
CA MET A 48 -13.07 10.44 1.75
C MET A 48 -13.85 9.19 2.17
N ARG A 49 -13.39 8.04 1.68
CA ARG A 49 -13.88 6.74 2.11
C ARG A 49 -12.94 6.17 3.17
N LEU A 50 -13.48 5.83 4.34
CA LEU A 50 -12.78 5.03 5.34
C LEU A 50 -12.32 3.72 4.69
N VAL A 51 -11.02 3.48 4.70
CA VAL A 51 -10.44 2.22 4.22
C VAL A 51 -9.96 1.44 5.41
N ALA A 52 -10.58 0.27 5.65
CA ALA A 52 -10.20 -0.55 6.79
C ALA A 52 -8.75 -1.05 6.62
N PRO A 53 -7.98 -1.23 7.72
CA PRO A 53 -6.71 -1.93 7.67
C PRO A 53 -6.88 -3.30 6.98
N GLY A 54 -6.18 -3.51 5.86
CA GLY A 54 -6.29 -4.73 5.04
C GLY A 54 -7.16 -4.61 3.79
N GLU A 55 -8.01 -3.58 3.67
CA GLU A 55 -8.78 -3.33 2.44
C GLU A 55 -7.89 -2.78 1.30
N VAL A 56 -6.80 -2.07 1.65
CA VAL A 56 -5.84 -1.48 0.69
C VAL A 56 -4.80 -2.48 0.20
N VAL A 57 -4.60 -3.60 0.91
CA VAL A 57 -3.55 -4.57 0.56
C VAL A 57 -4.19 -5.75 -0.15
N PRO A 58 -4.20 -5.81 -1.50
CA PRO A 58 -4.61 -7.03 -2.18
C PRO A 58 -3.67 -8.15 -1.73
N THR A 59 -4.20 -9.06 -0.91
CA THR A 59 -3.46 -10.24 -0.46
C THR A 59 -3.25 -11.14 -1.67
N LYS A 60 -2.06 -11.05 -2.27
CA LYS A 60 -1.65 -11.95 -3.34
C LYS A 60 -1.74 -13.38 -2.81
N LYS A 61 -2.58 -14.20 -3.43
CA LYS A 61 -2.68 -15.61 -3.07
C LYS A 61 -1.56 -16.38 -3.77
N GLN A 62 -0.71 -17.04 -3.00
CA GLN A 62 0.28 -17.96 -3.55
C GLN A 62 -0.45 -19.25 -3.96
N LEU A 63 -0.33 -19.61 -5.24
CA LEU A 63 -1.01 -20.75 -5.83
C LEU A 63 -0.08 -21.47 -6.81
N THR A 64 -0.18 -22.79 -6.86
CA THR A 64 0.56 -23.62 -7.82
C THR A 64 -0.35 -23.91 -9.01
N ILE A 65 -0.11 -23.24 -10.14
CA ILE A 65 -0.82 -23.47 -11.41
C ILE A 65 0.15 -23.97 -12.48
N ARG A 66 -0.39 -24.69 -13.46
CA ARG A 66 0.30 -25.02 -14.70
C ARG A 66 -0.13 -24.02 -15.77
N LEU A 67 0.85 -23.46 -16.47
CA LEU A 67 0.68 -22.57 -17.61
C LEU A 67 1.48 -23.16 -18.78
N ASP A 68 1.08 -22.83 -20.01
CA ASP A 68 1.81 -23.26 -21.19
C ASP A 68 3.26 -22.73 -21.17
N ALA A 69 4.18 -23.56 -21.65
CA ALA A 69 5.61 -23.25 -21.62
C ALA A 69 5.93 -21.94 -22.36
N GLU A 70 5.31 -21.73 -23.53
CA GLU A 70 5.49 -20.52 -24.34
C GLU A 70 5.12 -19.25 -23.56
N ILE A 71 4.04 -19.27 -22.78
CA ILE A 71 3.60 -18.14 -21.96
C ILE A 71 4.65 -17.86 -20.88
N VAL A 72 5.11 -18.90 -20.18
CA VAL A 72 6.09 -18.75 -19.10
C VAL A 72 7.42 -18.20 -19.64
N ASP A 73 7.89 -18.74 -20.76
CA ASP A 73 9.14 -18.36 -21.39
C ASP A 73 9.10 -16.91 -21.92
N TRP A 74 7.99 -16.52 -22.56
CA TRP A 74 7.79 -15.16 -23.04
C TRP A 74 7.86 -14.11 -21.92
N PHE A 75 7.18 -14.36 -20.80
CA PHE A 75 7.24 -13.45 -19.65
C PHE A 75 8.63 -13.46 -19.00
N ARG A 76 9.24 -14.64 -18.81
CA ARG A 76 10.58 -14.76 -18.21
C ARG A 76 11.65 -14.01 -19.01
N ALA A 77 11.57 -14.03 -20.34
CA ALA A 77 12.49 -13.32 -21.22
C ALA A 77 12.53 -11.79 -20.98
N GLN A 78 11.48 -11.21 -20.37
CA GLN A 78 11.40 -9.79 -20.02
C GLN A 78 12.18 -9.44 -18.72
N GLY A 79 12.82 -10.42 -18.08
CA GLY A 79 13.66 -10.20 -16.90
C GLY A 79 12.88 -9.96 -15.60
N ARG A 80 13.49 -9.20 -14.68
CA ARG A 80 12.94 -8.98 -13.32
C ARG A 80 11.51 -8.42 -13.38
N GLY A 81 10.63 -8.96 -12.54
CA GLY A 81 9.23 -8.55 -12.47
C GLY A 81 8.29 -9.27 -13.45
N TYR A 82 8.74 -10.33 -14.12
CA TYR A 82 7.89 -11.08 -15.06
C TYR A 82 6.59 -11.59 -14.43
N GLN A 83 6.63 -12.03 -13.17
CA GLN A 83 5.44 -12.47 -12.44
C GLN A 83 4.44 -11.31 -12.20
N THR A 84 4.95 -10.10 -11.93
CA THR A 84 4.10 -8.91 -11.80
C THR A 84 3.42 -8.59 -13.13
N ARG A 85 4.18 -8.56 -14.23
CA ARG A 85 3.61 -8.31 -15.57
C ARG A 85 2.59 -9.36 -15.98
N MET A 86 2.86 -10.63 -15.68
CA MET A 86 1.92 -11.73 -15.91
C MET A 86 0.63 -11.53 -15.11
N ASN A 87 0.75 -11.16 -13.83
CA ASN A 87 -0.40 -10.84 -12.99
C ASN A 87 -1.21 -9.64 -13.52
N ASP A 88 -0.55 -8.60 -14.04
CA ASP A 88 -1.22 -7.40 -14.55
C ASP A 88 -2.07 -7.71 -15.79
N VAL A 89 -1.57 -8.57 -16.68
CA VAL A 89 -2.31 -9.07 -17.85
C VAL A 89 -3.53 -9.87 -17.42
N LEU A 90 -3.38 -10.83 -16.51
CA LEU A 90 -4.50 -11.60 -15.96
C LEU A 90 -5.54 -10.68 -15.28
N GLY A 91 -5.07 -9.68 -14.54
CA GLY A 91 -5.92 -8.68 -13.88
C GLY A 91 -6.69 -7.82 -14.88
N ALA A 92 -6.07 -7.45 -16.00
CA ALA A 92 -6.73 -6.69 -17.07
C ALA A 92 -7.90 -7.49 -17.67
N TYR A 93 -7.67 -8.78 -17.98
CA TYR A 93 -8.72 -9.67 -18.48
C TYR A 93 -9.89 -9.78 -17.48
N VAL A 94 -9.61 -10.03 -16.20
CA VAL A 94 -10.66 -10.11 -15.16
C VAL A 94 -11.48 -8.82 -15.08
N ARG A 95 -10.83 -7.65 -15.14
CA ARG A 95 -11.53 -6.35 -15.11
C ARG A 95 -12.41 -6.15 -16.34
N ALA A 96 -11.97 -6.57 -17.52
CA ALA A 96 -12.75 -6.48 -18.76
C ALA A 96 -14.02 -7.33 -18.64
N VAL A 97 -13.89 -8.61 -18.28
CA VAL A 97 -15.02 -9.54 -18.11
C VAL A 97 -16.02 -9.04 -17.05
N LYS A 98 -15.52 -8.52 -15.92
CA LYS A 98 -16.39 -7.97 -14.86
C LYS A 98 -17.20 -6.75 -15.31
N ARG A 99 -16.71 -5.97 -16.28
CA ARG A 99 -17.46 -4.83 -16.84
C ARG A 99 -18.58 -5.30 -17.78
N GLU A 100 -18.37 -6.38 -18.51
CA GLU A 100 -19.38 -6.95 -19.43
C GLU A 100 -20.54 -7.65 -18.70
N THR A 101 -20.27 -8.17 -17.50
CA THR A 101 -21.28 -8.90 -16.70
C THR A 101 -22.08 -7.99 -15.75
N ARG A 102 -21.81 -6.68 -15.74
CA ARG A 102 -22.47 -5.69 -14.86
C ARG A 102 -23.39 -4.78 -15.66
#